data_AF-A0A959CG49-F1
#
_entry.id   AF-A0A959CG49-F1
#
_cell.length_a   1.000
_cell.length_b   1.000
_cell.length_c   1.000
_cell.angle_alpha   90.00
_cell.angle_beta   90.00
_cell.angle_gamma   90.00
#
_symmetry.space_group_name_H-M   'P 1'
#
loop_
_entity.id
_entity.type
_entity.pdbx_description
1 polymer ?
#
loop_
_entity_poly.entity_id
_entity_poly.type
_entity_poly.pdbx_seq_one_letter_code
_entity_poly.pdbx_strand_id
1 'polypeptide(L)'
;VTVNADGTCQYVRDAGWCGPDYFSYTATDTTQCVLARSATVTILNGPCAGVFINKNACNGLCNGAALFYEQGVLTHPLSYEWSNGASEPHAGELCSGPNTLTVTDALGGTHTYPFDIVST
;
A
#
# COMPACT_ATOMS: atom_id res chain seq x y z
N VAL A 1 18.45 -6.16 -3.67
CA VAL A 1 19.11 -5.27 -4.65
C VAL A 1 20.24 -6.04 -5.29
N THR A 2 20.30 -6.04 -6.62
CA THR A 2 21.40 -6.62 -7.39
C THR A 2 22.15 -5.47 -8.06
N VAL A 3 23.47 -5.41 -7.89
CA VAL A 3 24.32 -4.45 -8.61
C VAL A 3 24.83 -5.14 -9.88
N ASN A 4 24.53 -4.56 -11.03
CA ASN A 4 24.94 -5.06 -12.34
C ASN A 4 26.39 -4.63 -12.67
N ALA A 5 27.02 -5.33 -13.60
CA ALA A 5 28.40 -5.05 -14.02
C ALA A 5 28.60 -3.66 -14.65
N ASP A 6 27.52 -3.01 -15.11
CA ASP A 6 27.50 -1.64 -15.63
C ASP A 6 27.30 -0.56 -14.54
N GLY A 7 27.23 -0.96 -13.27
CA GLY A 7 27.01 -0.06 -12.14
C GLY A 7 25.53 0.27 -11.87
N THR A 8 24.59 -0.26 -12.65
CA THR A 8 23.16 -0.09 -12.38
C THR A 8 22.72 -0.99 -11.22
N CYS A 9 21.72 -0.55 -10.45
CA CYS A 9 21.12 -1.34 -9.38
C CYS A 9 19.71 -1.78 -9.80
N GLN A 10 19.43 -3.08 -9.75
CA GLN A 10 18.07 -3.59 -9.82
C GLN A 10 17.51 -3.80 -8.41
N TYR A 11 16.37 -3.17 -8.17
CA TYR A 11 15.57 -3.36 -6.97
C TYR A 11 14.21 -3.94 -7.38
N VAL A 12 13.86 -5.08 -6.80
CA VAL A 12 12.53 -5.69 -6.89
C VAL A 12 12.00 -5.74 -5.47
N ARG A 13 10.90 -5.04 -5.21
CA ARG A 13 10.22 -5.08 -3.91
C ARG A 13 9.60 -6.45 -3.67
N ASP A 14 9.43 -6.80 -2.39
CA ASP A 14 8.65 -7.97 -2.02
C ASP A 14 7.21 -7.83 -2.53
N ALA A 15 6.66 -8.93 -3.03
CA ALA A 15 5.29 -8.97 -3.51
C ALA A 15 4.32 -8.56 -2.38
N GLY A 16 3.47 -7.56 -2.62
CA GLY A 16 2.50 -7.06 -1.65
C GLY A 16 3.02 -6.02 -0.66
N TRP A 17 4.33 -5.73 -0.61
CA TRP A 17 4.87 -4.70 0.27
C TRP A 17 4.53 -3.30 -0.24
N CYS A 18 3.95 -2.40 0.56
CA CYS A 18 3.82 -0.96 0.23
C CYS A 18 4.35 -0.09 1.39
N GLY A 19 5.05 0.99 1.05
CA GLY A 19 5.71 1.88 2.00
C GLY A 19 6.84 2.67 1.33
N PRO A 20 7.52 3.56 2.06
CA PRO A 20 8.80 4.10 1.65
C PRO A 20 9.91 3.05 1.83
N ASP A 21 10.79 2.90 0.84
CA ASP A 21 11.98 2.05 0.95
C ASP A 21 13.24 2.91 0.83
N TYR A 22 14.28 2.47 1.54
CA TYR A 22 15.56 3.15 1.65
C TYR A 22 16.68 2.15 1.43
N PHE A 23 17.58 2.47 0.51
CA PHE A 23 18.88 1.83 0.47
C PHE A 23 19.98 2.88 0.39
N SER A 24 21.09 2.57 1.05
CA SER A 24 22.31 3.35 0.94
C SER A 24 23.24 2.68 -0.08
N TYR A 25 23.93 3.51 -0.87
CA TYR A 25 24.97 3.03 -1.77
C TYR A 25 26.25 3.85 -1.59
N THR A 26 27.37 3.20 -1.86
CA THR A 26 28.69 3.84 -1.95
C THR A 26 29.24 3.58 -3.35
N ALA A 27 29.72 4.63 -4.00
CA ALA A 27 30.48 4.51 -5.24
C ALA A 27 31.97 4.64 -4.91
N THR A 28 32.82 3.88 -5.59
CA THR A 28 34.27 4.00 -5.43
C THR A 28 34.88 4.28 -6.80
N ASP A 29 35.62 5.38 -6.91
CA ASP A 29 36.45 5.63 -8.08
C ASP A 29 37.76 4.85 -7.92
N THR A 30 37.91 3.80 -8.73
CA THR A 30 39.08 2.91 -8.72
C THR A 30 40.36 3.60 -9.18
N THR A 31 40.27 4.76 -9.81
CA THR A 31 41.43 5.54 -10.26
C THR A 31 41.93 6.55 -9.23
N GLN A 32 41.09 6.95 -8.27
CA GLN A 32 41.44 7.96 -7.27
C GLN A 32 41.52 7.41 -5.83
N CYS A 33 41.10 6.16 -5.57
CA CYS A 33 41.14 5.52 -4.25
C CYS A 33 40.43 6.34 -3.15
N VAL A 34 39.45 7.14 -3.54
CA VAL A 34 38.60 7.90 -2.62
C VAL A 34 37.28 7.13 -2.47
N LEU A 35 36.97 6.72 -1.24
CA LEU A 35 35.64 6.22 -0.89
C LEU A 35 34.65 7.39 -1.02
N ALA A 36 33.67 7.29 -1.92
CA ALA A 36 32.62 8.30 -1.96
C ALA A 36 31.75 8.20 -0.69
N ARG A 37 31.23 9.34 -0.23
CA ARG A 37 30.23 9.39 0.84
C ARG A 37 29.00 8.57 0.43
N SER A 38 28.38 7.91 1.39
CA SER A 38 27.12 7.22 1.17
C SER A 38 26.05 8.20 0.68
N ALA A 39 25.30 7.79 -0.34
CA ALA A 39 24.08 8.47 -0.77
C ALA A 39 22.86 7.58 -0.52
N THR A 40 21.74 8.20 -0.21
CA THR A 40 20.46 7.51 0.04
C THR A 40 19.57 7.66 -1.18
N VAL A 41 19.01 6.55 -1.66
CA VAL A 41 17.95 6.56 -2.67
C VAL A 41 16.62 6.31 -1.96
N THR A 42 15.68 7.23 -2.17
CA THR A 42 14.30 7.10 -1.68
C THR A 42 13.43 6.62 -2.83
N ILE A 43 12.81 5.45 -2.69
CA ILE A 43 11.80 4.96 -3.64
C ILE A 43 10.43 5.32 -3.09
N LEU A 44 9.76 6.27 -3.74
CA LEU A 44 8.34 6.56 -3.52
C LEU A 44 7.53 5.71 -4.51
N ASN A 45 7.09 4.54 -4.07
CA ASN A 45 6.09 3.78 -4.82
C ASN A 45 4.69 4.35 -4.53
N GLY A 46 3.77 4.20 -5.49
CA GLY A 46 2.40 4.74 -5.46
C GLY A 46 1.64 4.48 -4.14
N PRO A 47 0.56 5.25 -3.91
CA PRO A 47 0.03 5.55 -2.58
C PRO A 47 -0.17 4.31 -1.71
N CYS A 48 0.35 4.35 -0.48
CA CYS A 48 0.22 3.29 0.53
C CYS A 48 -1.18 3.32 1.16
N ALA A 49 -2.23 3.33 0.34
CA ALA A 49 -3.61 3.27 0.75
C ALA A 49 -4.24 1.98 0.26
N GLY A 50 -5.00 1.30 1.12
CA GLY A 50 -5.57 0.00 0.79
C GLY A 50 -6.51 -0.55 1.85
N VAL A 51 -7.05 -1.74 1.57
CA VAL A 51 -8.00 -2.45 2.44
C VAL A 51 -7.34 -3.71 3.00
N PHE A 52 -7.36 -3.85 4.32
CA PHE A 52 -6.92 -5.02 5.06
C PHE A 52 -8.13 -5.84 5.54
N ILE A 53 -8.21 -7.10 5.14
CA ILE A 53 -9.29 -8.01 5.56
C ILE A 53 -8.89 -8.65 6.89
N ASN A 54 -9.54 -8.23 7.99
CA ASN A 54 -9.26 -8.77 9.31
C ASN A 54 -10.19 -9.93 9.69
N LYS A 55 -11.26 -10.17 8.92
CA LYS A 55 -12.17 -11.32 9.12
C LYS A 55 -12.84 -11.74 7.81
N ASN A 56 -12.71 -13.01 7.46
CA ASN A 56 -13.46 -13.62 6.35
C ASN A 56 -14.92 -13.91 6.74
N ALA A 57 -15.78 -14.02 5.73
CA ALA A 57 -17.16 -14.42 5.92
C ALA A 57 -17.27 -15.94 6.17
N CYS A 58 -18.28 -16.39 6.90
CA CYS A 58 -18.51 -17.82 7.16
C CYS A 58 -19.79 -18.33 6.51
N ASN A 59 -19.73 -19.47 5.81
CA ASN A 59 -20.90 -20.18 5.26
C ASN A 59 -21.90 -19.29 4.48
N GLY A 60 -21.40 -18.34 3.69
CA GLY A 60 -22.24 -17.40 2.93
C GLY A 60 -22.95 -16.34 3.76
N LEU A 61 -22.64 -16.21 5.05
CA LEU A 61 -23.13 -15.11 5.90
C LEU A 61 -22.38 -13.82 5.60
N CYS A 62 -23.04 -12.68 5.76
CA CYS A 62 -22.41 -11.37 5.70
C CYS A 62 -21.87 -10.98 7.06
N ASN A 63 -20.78 -11.64 7.48
CA ASN A 63 -20.15 -11.39 8.78
C ASN A 63 -18.63 -11.14 8.67
N GLY A 64 -18.13 -10.92 7.45
CA GLY A 64 -16.75 -10.51 7.20
C GLY A 64 -16.49 -9.08 7.69
N ALA A 65 -15.21 -8.73 7.82
CA ALA A 65 -14.79 -7.40 8.21
C ALA A 65 -13.48 -6.99 7.53
N ALA A 66 -13.35 -5.69 7.29
CA ALA A 66 -12.17 -5.07 6.72
C ALA A 66 -11.89 -3.69 7.34
N LEU A 67 -10.63 -3.27 7.21
CA LEU A 67 -10.09 -2.00 7.70
C LEU A 67 -9.40 -1.28 6.54
N PHE A 68 -9.65 0.01 6.38
CA PHE A 68 -8.87 0.87 5.50
C PHE A 68 -7.63 1.39 6.23
N TYR A 69 -6.50 1.43 5.53
CA TYR A 69 -5.29 2.09 5.99
C TYR A 69 -4.74 3.00 4.90
N GLU A 70 -4.11 4.10 5.29
CA GLU A 70 -3.36 4.99 4.41
C GLU A 70 -2.11 5.52 5.14
N GLN A 71 -1.08 5.96 4.41
CA GLN A 71 0.13 6.55 4.99
C GLN A 71 0.42 7.96 4.46
N GLY A 72 -0.43 8.91 4.83
CA GLY A 72 -0.24 10.34 4.51
C GLY A 72 -0.32 10.67 3.03
N VAL A 73 -1.03 9.85 2.25
CA VAL A 73 -1.16 10.00 0.79
C VAL A 73 -2.45 10.71 0.40
N LEU A 74 -3.46 10.74 1.28
CA LEU A 74 -4.73 11.42 1.07
C LEU A 74 -4.86 12.66 1.98
N THR A 75 -5.52 13.69 1.47
CA THR A 75 -5.73 14.94 2.23
C THR A 75 -6.88 14.77 3.22
N HIS A 76 -6.61 14.94 4.51
CA HIS A 76 -7.62 14.81 5.56
C HIS A 76 -8.53 16.05 5.71
N PRO A 77 -9.77 15.90 6.20
CA PRO A 77 -10.43 14.65 6.61
C PRO A 77 -10.84 13.75 5.44
N LEU A 78 -10.92 12.44 5.71
CA LEU A 78 -11.37 11.43 4.73
C LEU A 78 -12.82 11.04 5.02
N SER A 79 -13.59 10.77 3.97
CA SER A 79 -14.88 10.09 4.06
C SER A 79 -14.82 8.73 3.38
N TYR A 80 -15.65 7.80 3.87
CA TYR A 80 -15.67 6.40 3.47
C TYR A 80 -17.06 6.01 3.00
N GLU A 81 -17.11 5.20 1.95
CA GLU A 81 -18.33 4.57 1.44
C GLU A 81 -18.01 3.12 1.07
N TRP A 82 -18.39 2.21 1.96
CA TRP A 82 -18.24 0.76 1.72
C TRP A 82 -19.44 0.22 0.95
N SER A 83 -19.28 -0.91 0.27
CA SER A 83 -20.35 -1.60 -0.48
C SER A 83 -21.59 -1.95 0.35
N ASN A 84 -21.43 -2.09 1.67
CA ASN A 84 -22.52 -2.31 2.61
C ASN A 84 -23.10 -1.02 3.23
N GLY A 85 -22.64 0.16 2.77
CA GLY A 85 -23.08 1.46 3.25
C GLY A 85 -22.41 1.96 4.54
N ALA A 86 -21.41 1.24 5.07
CA ALA A 86 -20.63 1.75 6.20
C ALA A 86 -19.85 3.02 5.80
N SER A 87 -19.54 3.86 6.80
CA SER A 87 -18.88 5.16 6.60
C SER A 87 -17.71 5.44 7.55
N GLU A 88 -17.28 4.42 8.30
CA GLU A 88 -16.11 4.45 9.18
C GLU A 88 -14.88 3.90 8.45
N PRO A 89 -13.64 4.11 8.93
CA PRO A 89 -12.45 3.49 8.35
C PRO A 89 -12.42 1.97 8.48
N HIS A 90 -13.39 1.36 9.18
CA HIS A 90 -13.61 -0.07 9.26
C HIS A 90 -15.05 -0.41 8.88
N ALA A 91 -15.26 -1.59 8.31
CA ALA A 91 -16.59 -2.12 8.03
C ALA A 91 -16.70 -3.58 8.47
N GLY A 92 -17.77 -3.89 9.19
CA GLY A 92 -18.23 -5.26 9.43
C GLY A 92 -19.35 -5.63 8.48
N GLU A 93 -19.99 -6.77 8.70
CA GLU A 93 -21.17 -7.23 7.91
C GLU A 93 -20.92 -7.33 6.39
N LEU A 94 -19.67 -7.54 5.99
CA LEU A 94 -19.32 -7.70 4.58
C LEU A 94 -19.65 -9.14 4.12
N CYS A 95 -20.38 -9.25 3.01
CA CYS A 95 -20.72 -10.52 2.39
C CYS A 95 -19.52 -11.12 1.66
N SER A 96 -19.45 -12.46 1.60
CA SER A 96 -18.47 -13.14 0.76
C SER A 96 -18.63 -12.75 -0.71
N GLY A 97 -17.52 -12.61 -1.41
CA GLY A 97 -17.45 -12.15 -2.79
C GLY A 97 -16.96 -10.71 -2.92
N PRO A 98 -17.23 -10.06 -4.07
CA PRO A 98 -16.69 -8.76 -4.40
C PRO A 98 -17.30 -7.67 -3.52
N ASN A 99 -16.43 -6.85 -2.95
CA ASN A 99 -16.76 -5.68 -2.16
C ASN A 99 -15.93 -4.48 -2.66
N THR A 100 -16.38 -3.28 -2.32
CA THR A 100 -15.72 -2.04 -2.71
C THR A 100 -15.70 -1.06 -1.55
N LEU A 101 -14.62 -0.29 -1.45
CA LEU A 101 -14.55 0.91 -0.64
C LEU A 101 -14.24 2.10 -1.55
N THR A 102 -15.03 3.16 -1.47
CA THR A 102 -14.68 4.47 -2.03
C THR A 102 -14.25 5.40 -0.89
N VAL A 103 -13.08 5.99 -1.00
CA VAL A 103 -12.56 7.01 -0.08
C VAL A 103 -12.51 8.34 -0.79
N THR A 104 -13.06 9.38 -0.17
CA THR A 104 -12.96 10.76 -0.68
C THR A 104 -12.09 11.58 0.25
N ASP A 105 -11.11 12.28 -0.31
CA ASP A 105 -10.24 13.19 0.44
C ASP A 105 -10.86 14.59 0.56
N ALA A 106 -10.28 15.46 1.39
CA ALA A 106 -10.79 16.81 1.64
C ALA A 106 -10.68 17.76 0.43
N LEU A 107 -9.92 17.38 -0.60
CA LEU A 107 -9.84 18.10 -1.86
C LEU A 107 -10.93 17.64 -2.84
N GLY A 108 -11.73 16.63 -2.46
CA GLY A 108 -12.79 16.06 -3.29
C GLY A 108 -12.30 14.94 -4.23
N GLY A 109 -11.05 14.49 -4.09
CA GLY A 109 -10.50 13.37 -4.85
C GLY A 109 -11.09 12.05 -4.38
N THR A 110 -11.64 11.25 -5.30
CA THR A 110 -12.24 9.95 -5.00
C THR A 110 -11.32 8.81 -5.42
N HIS A 111 -11.18 7.82 -4.54
CA HIS A 111 -10.35 6.63 -4.75
C HIS A 111 -11.17 5.38 -4.42
N THR A 112 -11.28 4.44 -5.38
CA THR A 112 -12.02 3.19 -5.18
C THR A 112 -11.06 2.02 -5.04
N TYR A 113 -11.24 1.23 -3.98
CA TYR A 113 -10.47 0.05 -3.63
C TYR A 113 -11.37 -1.19 -3.74
N PRO A 114 -11.24 -2.00 -4.80
CA PRO A 114 -11.91 -3.30 -4.90
C PRO A 114 -11.19 -4.34 -4.04
N PHE A 115 -11.95 -5.23 -3.40
CA PHE A 115 -11.43 -6.36 -2.64
C PHE A 115 -12.46 -7.49 -2.54
N ASP A 116 -11.99 -8.72 -2.26
CA ASP A 116 -12.87 -9.88 -2.09
C ASP A 116 -12.85 -10.37 -0.65
N ILE A 117 -14.02 -10.55 -0.05
CA ILE A 117 -14.14 -11.32 1.19
C ILE A 117 -14.32 -12.79 0.80
N VAL A 118 -13.43 -13.66 1.24
CA VAL A 118 -13.60 -15.10 0.99
C VAL A 118 -14.59 -15.70 2.00
N SER A 119 -15.29 -16.76 1.59
CA SER A 119 -16.09 -17.58 2.51
C SER A 119 -15.21 -18.71 3.04
N THR A 120 -15.12 -18.84 4.36
CA THR A 120 -14.36 -19.89 5.07
C THR A 120 -15.23 -20.70 6.01
#